data_AF-A0A6A3Y2J5-F1
#
_entry.id   AF-A0A6A3Y2J5-F1
#
_cell.length_a   1.000
_cell.length_b   1.000
_cell.length_c   1.000
_cell.angle_alpha   90.00
_cell.angle_beta   90.00
_cell.angle_gamma   90.00
#
_symmetry.space_group_name_H-M   'P 1'
#
loop_
_entity.id
_entity.type
_entity.pdbx_description
1 polymer ?
#
loop_
_entity_poly.entity_id
_entity_poly.type
_entity_poly.pdbx_seq_one_letter_code
_entity_poly.pdbx_strand_id
1 'polypeptide(L)'
;MTAVLTIRADGMKMPILFIVRGKVGGRIEASEFDDYPDGHFYTLQENAWMDATRWRFYVEKLMMYKIDGPAVVLLDNFDASSS
;
A
#
# COMPACT_ATOMS: atom_id res chain seq x y z
N MET A 1 -2.79 3.07 9.43
CA MET A 1 -2.79 2.72 8.00
C MET A 1 -2.09 1.40 7.78
N THR A 2 -2.44 0.68 6.72
CA THR A 2 -1.64 -0.49 6.32
C THR A 2 -0.72 -0.15 5.15
N ALA A 3 0.54 -0.55 5.23
CA ALA A 3 1.50 -0.51 4.14
C ALA A 3 1.84 -1.93 3.68
N VAL A 4 1.86 -2.14 2.37
CA VAL A 4 2.28 -3.38 1.72
C VAL A 4 3.58 -3.12 0.98
N LEU A 5 4.66 -3.75 1.43
CA LEU A 5 5.99 -3.65 0.83
C LEU A 5 6.32 -4.91 0.05
N THR A 6 6.82 -4.76 -1.17
CA THR A 6 7.36 -5.88 -1.95
C THR A 6 8.85 -5.65 -2.22
N ILE A 7 9.67 -6.60 -1.81
CA ILE A 7 11.12 -6.60 -2.07
C ILE A 7 11.43 -7.80 -2.96
N ARG A 8 12.12 -7.55 -4.07
CA ARG A 8 12.63 -8.60 -4.94
C ARG A 8 13.99 -9.10 -4.44
N ALA A 9 14.35 -10.33 -4.79
CA ALA A 9 15.57 -11.00 -4.33
C ALA A 9 16.87 -10.24 -4.66
N ASP A 10 16.87 -9.37 -5.68
CA ASP A 10 17.99 -8.49 -6.04
C ASP A 10 18.06 -7.21 -5.20
N GLY A 11 17.20 -7.06 -4.19
CA GLY A 11 17.12 -5.89 -3.33
C GLY A 11 16.29 -4.75 -3.92
N MET A 12 15.68 -4.92 -5.11
CA MET A 12 14.79 -3.91 -5.67
C MET A 12 13.55 -3.75 -4.80
N LYS A 13 13.34 -2.53 -4.31
CA LYS A 13 12.12 -2.12 -3.62
C LYS A 13 11.07 -1.74 -4.66
N MET A 14 9.95 -2.43 -4.65
CA MET A 14 8.81 -2.12 -5.51
C MET A 14 7.97 -1.00 -4.88
N PRO A 15 7.07 -0.36 -5.67
CA PRO A 15 6.08 0.57 -5.12
C PRO A 15 5.31 -0.03 -3.94
N ILE A 16 5.17 0.76 -2.88
CA ILE A 16 4.40 0.41 -1.69
C ILE A 16 2.91 0.63 -2.00
N LEU A 17 2.05 -0.26 -1.53
CA LEU A 17 0.62 0.03 -1.43
C LEU A 17 0.30 0.54 -0.04
N PHE A 18 -0.22 1.75 0.05
CA PHE A 18 -0.83 2.30 1.24
C PHE A 18 -2.34 2.11 1.20
N ILE A 19 -2.88 1.51 2.26
CA ILE A 19 -4.32 1.37 2.51
C ILE A 19 -4.66 2.37 3.60
N VAL A 20 -5.26 3.47 3.17
CA VAL A 20 -5.66 4.57 4.04
C VAL A 20 -7.07 4.33 4.54
N ARG A 21 -7.31 4.67 5.81
CA ARG A 21 -8.64 4.53 6.39
C ARG A 21 -9.61 5.52 5.76
N GLY A 22 -10.69 5.01 5.17
CA GLY A 22 -11.72 5.86 4.58
C GLY A 22 -12.59 5.18 3.54
N LYS A 23 -13.46 5.99 2.94
CA LYS A 23 -14.42 5.58 1.92
C LYS A 23 -14.42 6.56 0.76
N VAL A 24 -14.48 6.05 -0.47
CA VAL A 24 -14.61 6.88 -1.67
C VAL A 24 -15.90 7.71 -1.58
N GLY A 25 -15.78 9.04 -1.73
CA GLY A 25 -16.89 9.98 -1.55
C GLY A 25 -17.27 10.28 -0.10
N GLY A 26 -16.55 9.70 0.87
CA GLY A 26 -16.69 9.99 2.30
C GLY A 26 -15.47 10.75 2.84
N ARG A 27 -15.43 10.93 4.17
CA ARG A 27 -14.26 11.51 4.84
C ARG A 27 -13.09 10.52 4.76
N ILE A 28 -11.97 11.00 4.24
CA ILE A 28 -10.70 10.28 4.24
C ILE A 28 -9.97 10.68 5.53
N GLU A 29 -9.50 9.70 6.31
CA GLU A 29 -8.58 9.99 7.41
C GLU A 29 -7.18 10.23 6.82
N ALA A 30 -7.00 11.40 6.22
CA ALA A 30 -5.77 11.79 5.54
C ALA A 30 -4.68 12.33 6.50
N SER A 31 -4.86 12.24 7.82
CA SER A 31 -3.90 12.75 8.81
C SER A 31 -2.62 11.93 8.91
N GLU A 32 -2.50 10.84 8.17
CA GLU A 32 -1.34 9.95 8.20
C GLU A 32 -0.16 10.48 7.35
N PHE A 33 -0.41 11.37 6.40
CA PHE A 33 0.61 12.05 5.61
C PHE A 33 0.25 13.52 5.35
N ASP A 34 1.23 14.42 5.48
CA ASP A 34 1.08 15.81 5.05
C ASP A 34 0.95 15.92 3.51
N ASP A 35 1.65 15.04 2.79
CA ASP A 35 1.55 14.85 1.35
C ASP A 35 1.82 13.39 0.98
N TYR A 36 1.19 12.89 -0.08
CA TYR A 36 1.30 11.50 -0.50
C TYR A 36 2.52 11.32 -1.42
N PRO A 37 3.57 10.58 -1.01
CA PRO A 37 4.78 10.45 -1.81
C PRO A 37 4.52 9.80 -3.18
N ASP A 38 5.08 10.41 -4.22
CA ASP A 38 5.02 9.89 -5.59
C ASP A 38 5.67 8.50 -5.73
N GLY A 39 5.25 7.76 -6.76
CA GLY A 39 5.81 6.44 -7.07
C GLY A 39 5.27 5.29 -6.21
N HIS A 40 4.20 5.54 -5.46
CA HIS A 40 3.49 4.55 -4.65
C HIS A 40 2.01 4.45 -5.03
N PHE A 41 1.35 3.40 -4.53
CA PHE A 41 -0.06 3.14 -4.77
C PHE A 41 -0.88 3.43 -3.52
N TYR A 42 -2.09 3.95 -3.75
CA TYR A 42 -3.00 4.34 -2.68
C TYR A 42 -4.38 3.75 -2.92
N THR A 43 -4.99 3.24 -1.87
CA THR A 43 -6.38 2.77 -1.89
C THR A 43 -7.05 3.06 -0.55
N LEU A 44 -8.39 3.16 -0.57
CA LEU A 44 -9.19 3.44 0.62
C LEU A 44 -9.86 2.16 1.12
N GLN A 45 -9.91 1.99 2.44
CA GLN A 45 -10.68 0.94 3.09
C GLN A 45 -11.14 1.38 4.49
N GLU A 46 -12.38 1.08 4.89
CA GLU A 46 -13.03 1.63 6.11
C GLU A 46 -12.29 1.32 7.44
N ASN A 47 -11.50 0.25 7.48
CA ASN A 47 -10.68 -0.23 8.60
C ASN A 47 -9.18 -0.28 8.26
N ALA A 48 -8.76 0.28 7.12
CA ALA A 48 -7.39 0.25 6.62
C ALA A 48 -6.76 -1.15 6.49
N TRP A 49 -7.52 -2.24 6.43
CA TRP A 49 -6.98 -3.61 6.29
C TRP A 49 -6.79 -4.02 4.81
N MET A 50 -6.02 -5.09 4.58
CA MET A 50 -5.87 -5.69 3.26
C MET A 50 -6.99 -6.71 2.99
N ASP A 51 -7.91 -6.38 2.09
CA ASP A 51 -8.92 -7.31 1.58
C ASP A 51 -8.55 -7.88 0.20
N ALA A 52 -9.32 -8.86 -0.27
CA ALA A 52 -9.07 -9.52 -1.56
C ALA A 52 -9.09 -8.55 -2.76
N THR A 53 -9.90 -7.49 -2.70
CA THR A 53 -9.99 -6.50 -3.76
C THR A 53 -8.74 -5.63 -3.81
N ARG A 54 -8.23 -5.19 -2.65
CA ARG A 54 -7.00 -4.40 -2.56
C ARG A 54 -5.77 -5.25 -2.90
N TRP A 55 -5.78 -6.54 -2.52
CA TRP A 55 -4.77 -7.51 -2.93
C TRP A 55 -4.71 -7.67 -4.44
N ARG A 56 -5.85 -7.93 -5.07
CA ARG A 56 -5.92 -8.04 -6.52
C ARG A 56 -5.40 -6.77 -7.21
N PHE A 57 -5.86 -5.60 -6.77
CA PHE A 57 -5.41 -4.32 -7.31
C PHE A 57 -3.87 -4.17 -7.21
N TYR A 58 -3.29 -4.50 -6.06
CA TYR A 58 -1.84 -4.37 -5.87
C TYR A 58 -1.06 -5.30 -6.80
N VAL A 59 -1.47 -6.57 -6.88
CA VAL A 59 -0.80 -7.56 -7.74
C VAL A 59 -0.88 -7.16 -9.21
N GLU A 60 -2.04 -6.70 -9.68
CA GLU A 60 -2.20 -6.21 -11.06
C GLU A 60 -1.28 -5.02 -11.35
N LYS A 61 -1.13 -4.08 -10.40
CA LYS A 61 -0.20 -2.95 -10.53
C LYS A 61 1.26 -3.40 -10.53
N LEU A 62 1.62 -4.34 -9.65
CA LEU A 62 2.97 -4.89 -9.57
C LEU A 62 3.37 -5.67 -10.83
N MET A 63 2.44 -6.35 -11.49
CA MET A 63 2.71 -7.03 -12.77
C MET A 63 3.24 -6.07 -13.85
N MET A 64 2.88 -4.78 -13.78
CA MET A 64 3.40 -3.76 -14.68
C MET A 64 4.91 -3.51 -14.50
N TYR A 65 5.47 -3.86 -13.32
CA TYR A 65 6.88 -3.68 -12.97
C TYR A 65 7.77 -4.88 -13.33
N LYS A 66 7.24 -5.87 -14.07
CA LYS A 66 7.95 -7.10 -14.47
C LYS A 66 8.68 -7.75 -13.29
N ILE A 67 7.90 -8.34 -12.37
CA ILE A 67 8.44 -9.22 -11.33
C ILE A 67 8.90 -10.51 -12.00
N ASP A 68 10.16 -10.54 -12.40
CA ASP A 68 10.84 -11.62 -13.14
C ASP A 68 11.77 -12.46 -12.26
N GLY A 69 11.69 -12.27 -10.94
CA GLY A 69 12.47 -13.02 -9.95
C GLY A 69 11.70 -13.22 -8.64
N PRO A 70 12.23 -14.03 -7.72
CA PRO A 70 11.62 -14.26 -6.42
C PRO A 70 11.42 -12.94 -5.67
N ALA A 71 10.27 -12.79 -5.01
CA ALA A 71 9.95 -11.60 -4.24
C ALA A 71 9.21 -11.99 -2.94
N VAL A 72 9.35 -11.14 -1.92
CA VAL A 72 8.66 -11.26 -0.65
C VAL A 72 7.74 -10.06 -0.48
N VAL A 73 6.52 -10.33 -0.02
CA VAL A 73 5.53 -9.31 0.32
C VAL A 73 5.42 -9.24 1.84
N LEU A 74 5.63 -8.06 2.40
CA LEU A 74 5.47 -7.75 3.81
C LEU A 74 4.25 -6.85 3.99
N LEU A 75 3.39 -7.21 4.93
CA LEU A 75 2.21 -6.44 5.31
C LEU A 75 2.45 -5.86 6.71
N ASP A 76 2.37 -4.54 6.85
CA ASP A 76 2.53 -3.86 8.13
C ASP A 76 1.39 -2.87 8.38
N ASN A 77 0.86 -2.83 9.59
CA ASN A 77 -0.15 -1.87 10.00
C ASN A 77 0.53 -0.79 10.84
N PHE A 78 1.02 0.25 10.18
CA PHE A 78 1.63 1.39 10.83
C PHE A 78 0.55 2.20 11.58
N ASP A 79 0.64 2.21 12.91
CA ASP A 79 0.00 3.23 13.74
C ASP A 79 0.92 4.46 13.77
N ALA A 80 0.60 5.45 12.94
CA ALA A 80 1.22 6.76 13.03
C ALA A 80 0.71 7.46 14.31
N SER A 81 1.42 7.25 15.42
CA SER A 81 1.22 8.05 16.63
C SER A 81 1.80 9.43 16.36
N SER A 82 0.94 10.38 16.01
CA SER A 82 1.30 11.79 16.00
C SER A 82 1.57 12.24 17.44
N SER A 83 2.84 12.46 17.76
CA SER A 83 3.29 13.20 18.94
C SER A 83 3.39 14.69 18.65
#